data_AF-A0A0G3I6G8-F1
#
_entry.id   AF-A0A0G3I6G8-F1
#
_cell.length_a   1.000
_cell.length_b   1.000
_cell.length_c   1.000
_cell.angle_alpha   90.00
_cell.angle_beta   90.00
_cell.angle_gamma   90.00
#
_symmetry.space_group_name_H-M   'P 1'
#
loop_
_entity.id
_entity.type
_entity.pdbx_description
1 polymer ?
#
loop_
_entity_poly.entity_id
_entity_poly.type
_entity_poly.pdbx_seq_one_letter_code
_entity_poly.pdbx_strand_id
1 'polypeptide(L)'
;MGDLELGGQELEKLLNYEALFLPKPKTLSAILKKLRSIDEVSEIEARIECEYLIKICLHNQKWYYRLSDTPIEDWLYDQVFDRVDALMQKYPHIVPKDDPIYKAGY
;
A
#
# COMPACT_ATOMS: atom_id res chain seq x y z
N MET A 1 -26.29 -5.93 -6.38
CA MET A 1 -25.30 -6.50 -5.45
C MET A 1 -25.37 -5.63 -4.23
N GLY A 2 -25.90 -6.16 -3.12
CA GLY A 2 -26.05 -5.38 -1.90
C GLY A 2 -24.69 -5.20 -1.25
N ASP A 3 -24.28 -3.96 -1.05
CA ASP A 3 -23.23 -3.65 -0.09
C ASP A 3 -23.74 -4.15 1.26
N LEU A 4 -23.12 -5.22 1.75
CA LEU A 4 -23.26 -5.62 3.14
C LEU A 4 -22.65 -4.47 3.95
N GLU A 5 -23.48 -3.54 4.41
CA GLU A 5 -23.12 -2.59 5.45
C GLU A 5 -22.80 -3.39 6.71
N LEU A 6 -21.54 -3.82 6.82
CA LEU A 6 -20.97 -4.31 8.06
C LEU A 6 -21.14 -3.19 9.10
N GLY A 7 -21.71 -3.51 10.25
CA GLY A 7 -21.77 -2.56 11.36
C GLY A 7 -20.35 -2.08 11.70
N GLY A 8 -20.20 -0.82 12.12
CA GLY A 8 -18.87 -0.20 12.32
C GLY A 8 -17.89 -1.03 13.17
N GLN A 9 -18.40 -1.74 14.19
CA GLN A 9 -17.59 -2.64 15.03
C GLN A 9 -17.08 -3.91 14.31
N GLU A 10 -17.82 -4.42 13.33
CA GLU A 10 -17.41 -5.60 12.56
C GLU A 10 -16.38 -5.22 11.50
N LEU A 11 -16.55 -4.06 10.85
CA LEU A 11 -15.57 -3.47 9.95
C LEU A 11 -14.24 -3.21 10.65
N GLU A 12 -14.28 -2.59 11.84
CA GLU A 12 -13.10 -2.33 12.65
C GLU A 12 -12.35 -3.63 13.02
N LYS A 13 -13.06 -4.71 13.38
CA LYS A 13 -12.44 -6.01 13.66
C LYS A 13 -11.73 -6.60 12.44
N LEU A 14 -12.36 -6.54 11.28
CA LEU A 14 -11.78 -7.05 10.03
C LEU A 14 -10.54 -6.26 9.63
N LEU A 15 -10.59 -4.93 9.75
CA LEU A 15 -9.46 -4.06 9.47
C LEU A 15 -8.30 -4.33 10.42
N ASN A 16 -8.56 -4.45 11.72
CA ASN A 16 -7.57 -4.84 12.72
C ASN A 16 -6.93 -6.20 12.42
N TYR A 17 -7.71 -7.17 11.94
CA TYR A 17 -7.18 -8.47 11.52
C TYR A 17 -6.28 -8.35 10.28
N GLU A 18 -6.68 -7.58 9.26
CA GLU A 18 -5.86 -7.31 8.08
C GLU A 18 -4.52 -6.66 8.44
N ALA A 19 -4.51 -5.74 9.42
CA ALA A 19 -3.27 -5.09 9.87
C ALA A 19 -2.25 -6.03 10.52
N LEU A 20 -2.65 -7.23 10.97
CA LEU A 20 -1.71 -8.24 11.45
C LEU A 20 -0.74 -8.71 10.36
N PHE A 21 -1.13 -8.59 9.09
CA PHE A 21 -0.32 -8.97 7.94
C PHE A 21 0.51 -7.81 7.38
N LEU A 22 0.30 -6.59 7.88
CA LEU A 22 1.09 -5.43 7.49
C LEU A 22 2.43 -5.40 8.25
N PRO A 23 3.51 -4.92 7.61
CA PRO A 23 4.74 -4.70 8.32
C PRO A 23 4.55 -3.63 9.40
N LYS A 24 5.12 -3.88 10.59
CA LYS A 24 5.20 -2.84 11.62
C LYS A 24 5.94 -1.61 11.08
N PRO A 25 5.62 -0.37 11.50
CA PRO A 25 6.24 0.86 10.96
C PRO A 25 7.78 0.83 10.95
N LYS A 26 8.40 0.35 12.04
CA LYS A 26 9.86 0.20 12.14
C LYS A 26 10.42 -0.78 11.11
N THR A 27 9.71 -1.88 10.86
CA THR A 27 10.11 -2.88 9.87
C THR A 27 9.98 -2.33 8.47
N LEU A 28 8.88 -1.64 8.17
CA LEU A 28 8.66 -0.99 6.88
C LEU A 28 9.75 0.05 6.58
N SER A 29 10.03 0.93 7.53
CA SER A 29 11.12 1.91 7.39
C SER A 29 12.48 1.24 7.15
N ALA A 30 12.76 0.13 7.82
CA ALA A 30 13.99 -0.64 7.60
C ALA A 30 14.04 -1.33 6.22
N ILE A 31 12.89 -1.77 5.69
CA ILE A 31 12.79 -2.32 4.33
C ILE A 31 13.10 -1.21 3.32
N LEU A 32 12.40 -0.06 3.41
CA LEU A 32 12.56 1.06 2.46
C LEU A 32 14.02 1.54 2.36
N LYS A 33 14.72 1.64 3.50
CA LYS A 33 16.14 2.02 3.55
C LYS A 33 17.11 1.02 2.89
N LYS A 34 16.68 -0.22 2.68
CA LYS A 34 17.49 -1.30 2.09
C LYS A 34 17.12 -1.59 0.65
N LEU A 35 16.08 -0.95 0.11
CA LEU A 35 15.72 -1.09 -1.30
C LEU A 35 16.86 -0.54 -2.16
N ARG A 36 17.15 -1.24 -3.27
CA ARG A 36 18.15 -0.79 -4.24
C ARG A 36 17.69 0.49 -4.94
N SER A 37 18.63 1.20 -5.55
CA SER A 37 18.31 2.32 -6.43
C SER A 37 17.35 1.85 -7.52
N ILE A 38 16.37 2.69 -7.88
CA ILE A 38 15.40 2.41 -8.95
C ILE A 38 16.12 1.99 -10.23
N ASP A 39 17.26 2.61 -10.54
CA ASP A 39 18.04 2.34 -11.75
C ASP A 39 18.63 0.92 -11.79
N GLU A 40 18.88 0.31 -10.62
CA GLU A 40 19.53 -0.99 -10.46
C GLU A 40 18.54 -2.16 -10.32
N VAL A 41 17.25 -1.88 -10.18
CA VAL A 41 16.21 -2.92 -10.08
C VAL A 41 15.85 -3.41 -11.48
N SER A 42 15.81 -4.73 -11.68
CA SER A 42 15.29 -5.36 -12.91
C SER A 42 13.76 -5.35 -12.95
N GLU A 43 13.17 -5.57 -14.12
CA GLU A 43 11.70 -5.52 -14.27
C GLU A 43 10.96 -6.52 -13.36
N ILE A 44 11.48 -7.74 -13.22
CA ILE A 44 10.83 -8.76 -12.37
C ILE A 44 10.90 -8.39 -10.88
N GLU A 45 12.02 -7.82 -10.45
CA GLU A 45 12.20 -7.34 -9.09
C GLU A 45 11.30 -6.12 -8.83
N ALA A 46 11.19 -5.22 -9.81
CA ALA A 46 10.30 -4.07 -9.75
C ALA A 46 8.84 -4.50 -9.64
N ARG A 47 8.41 -5.53 -10.39
CA ARG A 47 7.06 -6.09 -10.28
C ARG A 47 6.79 -6.63 -8.88
N ILE A 48 7.69 -7.44 -8.33
CA ILE A 48 7.54 -8.01 -6.98
C ILE A 48 7.49 -6.90 -5.92
N GLU A 49 8.39 -5.93 -6.02
CA GLU A 49 8.46 -4.80 -5.10
C GLU A 49 7.18 -3.95 -5.17
N CYS A 50 6.74 -3.61 -6.38
CA CYS A 50 5.54 -2.82 -6.62
C CYS A 50 4.28 -3.52 -6.08
N GLU A 51 4.10 -4.81 -6.35
CA GLU A 51 2.96 -5.59 -5.81
C GLU A 51 2.93 -5.62 -4.28
N TYR A 52 4.10 -5.68 -3.63
CA TYR A 52 4.20 -5.64 -2.18
C TYR A 52 3.82 -4.26 -1.62
N LEU A 53 4.38 -3.19 -2.19
CA LEU A 53 4.16 -1.83 -1.71
C LEU A 53 2.72 -1.34 -2.01
N ILE A 54 2.14 -1.69 -3.15
CA ILE A 54 0.74 -1.37 -3.48
C ILE A 54 -0.22 -1.94 -2.44
N LYS A 55 -0.01 -3.20 -2.00
CA LYS A 55 -0.85 -3.79 -0.95
C LYS A 55 -0.81 -2.97 0.34
N ILE A 56 0.37 -2.51 0.74
CA ILE A 56 0.53 -1.65 1.92
C ILE A 56 -0.25 -0.35 1.75
N CYS A 57 -0.12 0.32 0.60
CA CYS A 57 -0.87 1.55 0.30
C CYS A 57 -2.39 1.33 0.36
N LEU A 58 -2.90 0.28 -0.30
CA LEU A 58 -4.34 0.01 -0.34
C LEU A 58 -4.92 -0.29 1.05
N HIS A 59 -4.20 -1.06 1.88
CA HIS A 59 -4.63 -1.28 3.25
C HIS A 59 -4.62 0.02 4.06
N ASN A 60 -3.60 0.86 3.94
CA ASN A 60 -3.53 2.14 4.66
C ASN A 60 -4.66 3.08 4.23
N GLN A 61 -4.96 3.17 2.93
CA GLN A 61 -6.07 3.96 2.40
C GLN A 61 -7.41 3.48 2.97
N LYS A 62 -7.65 2.16 2.97
CA LYS A 62 -8.88 1.57 3.52
C LYS A 62 -9.07 1.94 4.99
N TRP A 63 -7.99 1.89 5.79
CA TRP A 63 -7.99 2.32 7.18
C TRP A 63 -8.30 3.81 7.34
N TYR A 64 -7.56 4.66 6.62
CA TYR A 64 -7.72 6.11 6.66
C TYR A 64 -9.16 6.52 6.36
N TYR A 65 -9.74 6.01 5.27
CA TYR A 65 -11.08 6.40 4.84
C TYR A 65 -12.21 5.75 5.63
N ARG A 66 -12.02 4.57 6.23
CA ARG A 66 -13.09 3.85 6.93
C ARG A 66 -13.09 4.02 8.45
N LEU A 67 -11.91 4.21 9.05
CA LEU A 67 -11.75 4.34 10.50
C LEU A 67 -11.27 5.72 10.94
N SER A 68 -10.86 6.59 10.01
CA SER A 68 -10.15 7.84 10.36
C SER A 68 -8.91 7.59 11.23
N ASP A 69 -8.28 6.43 11.03
CA ASP A 69 -7.09 5.95 11.72
C ASP A 69 -6.15 5.32 10.69
N THR A 70 -4.84 5.27 10.97
CA THR A 70 -3.85 4.72 10.04
C THR A 70 -2.79 3.88 10.75
N PRO A 71 -2.48 2.68 10.23
CA PRO A 71 -1.45 1.81 10.81
C PRO A 71 -0.03 2.37 10.66
N ILE A 72 0.19 3.30 9.74
CA ILE A 72 1.46 4.01 9.54
C ILE A 72 1.23 5.52 9.49
N GLU A 73 2.25 6.29 9.85
CA GLU A 73 2.23 7.75 9.76
C GLU A 73 2.29 8.22 8.29
N ASP A 74 1.68 9.37 7.99
CA ASP A 74 1.57 9.92 6.63
C ASP A 74 2.91 10.00 5.91
N TRP A 75 3.98 10.46 6.56
CA TRP A 75 5.31 10.56 5.93
C TRP A 75 5.86 9.19 5.49
N LEU A 76 5.50 8.11 6.20
CA LEU A 76 5.95 6.77 5.86
C LEU A 76 5.11 6.21 4.71
N TYR A 77 3.81 6.54 4.69
CA TYR A 77 2.95 6.26 3.54
C TYR A 77 3.45 6.96 2.28
N ASP A 78 3.80 8.25 2.36
CA ASP A 78 4.33 9.03 1.24
C ASP A 78 5.59 8.39 0.66
N GLN A 79 6.53 7.92 1.51
CA GLN A 79 7.73 7.21 1.05
C GLN A 79 7.41 5.91 0.32
N VAL A 80 6.38 5.17 0.75
CA VAL A 80 5.94 3.95 0.05
C VAL A 80 5.34 4.33 -1.30
N PHE A 81 4.48 5.35 -1.34
CA PHE A 81 3.81 5.79 -2.54
C PHE A 81 4.78 6.35 -3.59
N ASP A 82 5.72 7.22 -3.17
CA ASP A 82 6.79 7.76 -4.03
C ASP A 82 7.63 6.64 -4.65
N ARG A 83 7.91 5.58 -3.88
CA ARG A 83 8.65 4.43 -4.38
C ARG A 83 7.86 3.65 -5.43
N VAL A 84 6.56 3.45 -5.20
CA VAL A 84 5.64 2.82 -6.16
C VAL A 84 5.59 3.64 -7.45
N ASP A 85 5.40 4.96 -7.35
CA ASP A 85 5.36 5.87 -8.50
C ASP A 85 6.66 5.81 -9.30
N ALA A 86 7.83 5.84 -8.63
CA ALA A 86 9.12 5.75 -9.31
C ALA A 86 9.32 4.41 -10.06
N LEU A 87 8.88 3.29 -9.48
CA LEU A 87 8.92 1.98 -10.14
C LEU A 87 8.01 1.96 -11.38
N MET A 88 6.83 2.58 -11.29
CA MET A 88 5.85 2.63 -12.38
C MET A 88 6.26 3.61 -13.48
N GLN A 89 6.96 4.69 -13.15
CA GLN A 89 7.58 5.57 -14.15
C GLN A 89 8.67 4.83 -14.95
N LYS A 90 9.48 4.00 -14.28
CA LYS A 90 10.52 3.18 -14.95
C LYS A 90 9.92 2.03 -15.76
N TYR A 91 8.89 1.38 -15.24
CA TYR A 91 8.25 0.19 -15.83
C TYR A 91 6.72 0.35 -15.94
N PRO A 92 6.20 1.16 -16.87
CA PRO A 92 4.79 1.59 -16.88
C PRO A 92 3.75 0.49 -17.11
N HIS A 93 4.17 -0.71 -17.52
CA HIS A 93 3.30 -1.84 -17.80
C HIS A 93 3.20 -2.85 -16.64
N ILE A 94 3.94 -2.66 -15.55
CA ILE A 94 3.91 -3.64 -14.43
C ILE A 94 2.62 -3.57 -13.62
N VAL A 95 1.98 -2.39 -13.58
CA VAL A 95 0.69 -2.14 -12.93
C VAL A 95 -0.35 -1.69 -13.96
N PRO A 96 -1.54 -2.31 -14.01
CA PRO A 96 -2.63 -1.87 -14.87
C PRO A 96 -3.06 -0.43 -14.58
N LYS A 97 -3.44 0.35 -15.60
CA LYS A 97 -3.87 1.75 -15.42
C LYS A 97 -5.16 1.90 -14.61
N ASP A 98 -5.95 0.85 -14.50
CA ASP A 98 -7.19 0.77 -13.74
C ASP A 98 -7.00 0.21 -12.32
N ASP A 99 -5.74 -0.01 -11.91
CA ASP A 99 -5.42 -0.49 -10.56
C ASP A 99 -5.97 0.48 -9.49
N PRO A 100 -6.58 -0.03 -8.40
CA PRO A 100 -7.10 0.77 -7.32
C PRO A 100 -6.12 1.78 -6.71
N ILE A 101 -4.80 1.57 -6.82
CA ILE A 101 -3.79 2.52 -6.31
C ILE A 101 -3.93 3.93 -6.91
N TYR A 102 -4.49 4.04 -8.12
CA TYR A 102 -4.72 5.31 -8.81
C TYR A 102 -6.03 6.01 -8.43
N LYS A 103 -6.89 5.35 -7.64
CA LYS A 103 -8.16 5.95 -7.21
C LYS A 103 -7.94 6.73 -5.92
N ALA A 104 -8.41 7.97 -5.91
CA ALA A 104 -8.53 8.73 -4.67
C ALA A 104 -9.79 8.26 -3.92
N GLY A 105 -9.64 7.80 -2.68
CA GLY A 105 -10.74 7.30 -1.86
C GLY A 105 -10.96 5.79 -1.95
N TYR A 106 -11.78 5.27 -1.02
CA TYR A 106 -12.19 3.86 -0.96
C TYR A 106 -13.72 3.68 -1.00
#